data_AF-A0A0M8PWD6-F1
#
_entry.id   AF-A0A0M8PWD6-F1
#
_cell.length_a   1.000
_cell.length_b   1.000
_cell.length_c   1.000
_cell.angle_alpha   90.00
_cell.angle_beta   90.00
_cell.angle_gamma   90.00
#
_symmetry.space_group_name_H-M   'P 1'
#
loop_
_entity.id
_entity.type
_entity.pdbx_description
1 polymer ?
#
loop_
_entity_poly.entity_id
_entity_poly.type
_entity_poly.pdbx_seq_one_letter_code
_entity_poly.pdbx_strand_id
1 'polypeptide(L)'
;MGMNEKTYLSIEESISLPTLSGTNISDDGKNVAFVKKTANWKDNKYRNHEQFIEKGFIVLEPNYRGSSGYGNEFLKAIYRKLGIANYDDVISGVDKLVDKGIADKDRVGVMGWSNGGYISAFCSTFSSRFKAISVGGGITNWSTHYVNTDIPYFIRMYLGNDPWNDPEIYTKTSPMTYIKSACTPTLIQHGEKDARVPTPNAYELYQGLRDMEVDTELIIFKGMAYSSGMQLIFT
;
A
#
# COMPACT_ATOMS: atom_id res chain seq x y z
N MET A 1 35.96 22.08 17.32
CA MET A 1 34.57 22.43 16.98
C MET A 1 33.74 21.16 17.14
N GLY A 2 32.94 21.08 18.20
CA GLY A 2 32.06 19.93 18.43
C GLY A 2 30.88 19.99 17.46
N MET A 3 30.65 18.90 16.73
CA MET A 3 29.44 18.73 15.94
C MET A 3 28.27 18.59 16.89
N ASN A 4 27.50 19.66 17.04
CA ASN A 4 26.21 19.63 17.71
C ASN A 4 25.17 19.91 16.63
N GLU A 5 24.68 18.87 15.95
CA GLU A 5 23.56 19.00 15.03
C GLU A 5 22.77 17.69 15.02
N LYS A 6 21.69 17.63 15.81
CA LYS A 6 20.61 16.67 15.60
C LYS A 6 20.11 16.87 14.18
N THR A 7 20.50 16.00 13.25
CA THR A 7 20.09 16.10 11.84
C THR A 7 18.67 15.56 11.61
N TYR A 8 18.08 14.92 12.62
CA TYR A 8 16.75 14.28 12.57
C TYR A 8 15.93 14.59 13.82
N LEU A 9 14.62 14.71 13.64
CA LEU A 9 13.65 14.83 14.74
C LEU A 9 13.64 13.52 15.55
N SER A 10 13.45 13.64 16.87
CA SER A 10 13.09 12.49 17.70
C SER A 10 11.73 11.92 17.27
N ILE A 11 11.44 10.68 17.67
CA ILE A 11 10.13 10.07 17.44
C ILE A 11 9.01 10.95 18.02
N GLU A 12 9.19 11.46 19.24
CA GLU A 12 8.24 12.38 19.89
C GLU A 12 8.06 13.69 19.11
N GLU A 13 9.15 14.25 18.58
CA GLU A 13 9.14 15.46 17.76
C GLU A 13 8.42 15.22 16.42
N SER A 14 8.68 14.08 15.76
CA SER A 14 8.05 13.69 14.49
C SER A 14 6.55 13.41 14.64
N ILE A 15 6.15 12.64 15.66
CA ILE A 15 4.77 12.31 15.99
C ILE A 15 3.96 13.57 16.31
N SER A 16 4.60 14.55 16.95
CA SER A 16 3.96 15.80 17.36
C SER A 16 3.73 16.76 16.18
N LEU A 17 4.29 16.49 14.99
CA LEU A 17 4.10 17.35 13.83
C LEU A 17 2.65 17.27 13.31
N PRO A 18 1.92 18.40 13.28
CA PRO A 18 0.59 18.42 12.72
C PRO A 18 0.64 18.13 11.22
N THR A 19 -0.30 17.32 10.74
CA THR A 19 -0.54 17.14 9.30
C THR A 19 -1.83 17.78 8.88
N LEU A 20 -1.82 18.36 7.69
CA LEU A 20 -3.01 18.93 7.06
C LEU A 20 -3.50 17.94 6.00
N SER A 21 -4.80 17.68 6.00
CA SER A 21 -5.47 16.80 5.02
C SER A 21 -6.85 17.32 4.70
N GLY A 22 -7.49 16.83 3.64
CA GLY A 22 -8.87 17.22 3.31
C GLY A 22 -9.02 18.72 3.00
N THR A 23 -8.03 19.32 2.34
CA THR A 23 -8.04 20.74 1.98
C THR A 23 -9.17 21.03 1.00
N ASN A 24 -10.05 21.97 1.34
CA ASN A 24 -11.10 22.51 0.49
C ASN A 24 -10.93 24.02 0.40
N ILE A 25 -11.09 24.57 -0.81
CA ILE A 25 -11.03 26.00 -1.06
C ILE A 25 -12.46 26.44 -1.41
N SER A 26 -12.94 27.54 -0.82
CA SER A 26 -14.23 28.11 -1.17
C SER A 26 -14.28 28.55 -2.64
N ASP A 27 -15.48 28.60 -3.22
CA ASP A 27 -15.68 28.95 -4.63
C ASP A 27 -15.12 30.33 -5.00
N ASP A 28 -15.04 31.26 -4.04
CA ASP A 28 -14.46 32.59 -4.21
C ASP A 28 -12.92 32.63 -4.05
N GLY A 29 -12.29 31.49 -3.76
CA GLY A 29 -10.85 31.34 -3.57
C GLY A 29 -10.30 31.95 -2.27
N LYS A 30 -11.15 32.48 -1.38
CA LYS A 30 -10.70 33.27 -0.22
C LYS A 30 -10.54 32.47 1.06
N ASN A 31 -11.21 31.33 1.17
CA ASN A 31 -11.20 30.52 2.38
C ASN A 31 -10.66 29.13 2.08
N VAL A 32 -9.81 28.64 2.98
CA VAL A 32 -9.28 27.28 2.93
C VAL A 32 -9.69 26.57 4.21
N ALA A 33 -10.46 25.49 4.08
CA ALA A 33 -10.74 24.56 5.15
C ALA A 33 -9.79 23.36 5.03
N PHE A 34 -9.24 22.90 6.14
CA PHE A 34 -8.41 21.69 6.18
C PHE A 34 -8.62 20.97 7.51
N VAL A 35 -8.38 19.67 7.49
CA VAL A 35 -8.33 18.84 8.69
C VAL A 35 -6.90 18.83 9.20
N LYS A 36 -6.67 19.45 10.36
CA LYS A 36 -5.42 19.32 11.11
C LYS A 36 -5.49 18.05 11.96
N LYS A 37 -4.58 17.10 11.72
CA LYS A 37 -4.39 15.90 12.53
C LYS A 37 -3.14 16.07 13.39
N THR A 38 -3.27 15.83 14.68
CA THR A 38 -2.18 15.80 15.67
C THR A 38 -2.26 14.48 16.43
N ALA A 39 -1.11 13.95 16.86
CA ALA A 39 -1.09 12.78 17.73
C ALA A 39 -1.87 13.05 19.03
N ASN A 40 -2.59 12.04 19.51
CA ASN A 40 -3.21 12.08 20.82
C ASN A 40 -2.50 11.09 21.74
N TRP A 41 -1.61 11.64 22.58
CA TRP A 41 -0.81 10.92 23.55
C TRP A 41 -1.64 10.15 24.58
N LYS A 42 -2.85 10.62 24.93
CA LYS A 42 -3.71 9.96 25.90
C LYS A 42 -4.42 8.72 25.34
N ASP A 43 -4.68 8.73 24.04
CA ASP A 43 -5.47 7.68 23.37
C ASP A 43 -4.62 6.71 22.53
N ASN A 44 -3.29 6.84 22.55
CA ASN A 44 -2.35 6.00 21.78
C ASN A 44 -2.68 5.94 20.26
N LYS A 45 -3.19 7.05 19.72
CA LYS A 45 -3.52 7.17 18.29
C LYS A 45 -2.34 7.79 17.55
N TYR A 46 -1.44 6.92 17.10
CA TYR A 46 -0.27 7.25 16.28
C TYR A 46 -0.47 6.86 14.82
N ARG A 47 0.43 7.32 13.93
CA ARG A 47 0.50 6.76 12.58
C ARG A 47 1.08 5.34 12.68
N ASN A 48 0.58 4.42 11.86
CA ASN A 48 1.02 3.02 11.92
C ASN A 48 2.55 2.85 11.84
N HIS A 49 3.28 3.66 11.04
CA HIS A 49 4.75 3.58 11.00
C HIS A 49 5.43 3.92 12.32
N GLU A 50 4.89 4.87 13.09
CA GLU A 50 5.44 5.26 14.40
C GLU A 50 5.33 4.08 15.38
N GLN A 51 4.22 3.34 15.35
CA GLN A 51 4.05 2.13 16.17
C GLN A 51 5.05 1.02 15.81
N PHE A 52 5.43 0.89 14.53
CA PHE A 52 6.46 -0.07 14.10
C PHE A 52 7.85 0.37 14.57
N ILE A 53 8.18 1.65 14.42
CA ILE A 53 9.47 2.19 14.86
C ILE A 53 9.63 2.03 16.38
N GLU A 54 8.60 2.32 17.18
CA GLU A 54 8.61 2.12 18.63
C GLU A 54 8.84 0.64 19.03
N LYS A 55 8.40 -0.30 18.19
CA LYS A 55 8.62 -1.73 18.38
C LYS A 55 9.97 -2.23 17.84
N GLY A 56 10.82 -1.32 17.37
CA GLY A 56 12.18 -1.63 16.91
C GLY A 56 12.27 -2.07 15.44
N PHE A 57 11.24 -1.82 14.64
CA PHE A 57 11.29 -2.05 13.19
C PHE A 57 11.94 -0.87 12.47
N ILE A 58 12.57 -1.17 11.34
CA ILE A 58 12.93 -0.18 10.34
C ILE A 58 11.77 -0.07 9.36
N VAL A 59 11.35 1.16 9.06
CA VAL A 59 10.25 1.42 8.12
C VAL A 59 10.79 2.06 6.87
N LEU A 60 10.47 1.46 5.71
CA LEU A 60 10.77 1.96 4.38
C LEU A 60 9.46 2.37 3.69
N GLU A 61 9.38 3.65 3.29
CA GLU A 61 8.27 4.21 2.52
C GLU A 61 8.79 4.67 1.14
N PRO A 62 8.95 3.75 0.16
CA PRO A 62 9.55 4.08 -1.11
C PRO A 62 8.56 4.81 -2.00
N ASN A 63 9.00 5.91 -2.61
CA ASN A 63 8.31 6.50 -3.75
C ASN A 63 8.65 5.69 -5.01
N TYR A 64 7.78 4.76 -5.36
CA TYR A 64 7.89 3.95 -6.58
C TYR A 64 7.41 4.74 -7.82
N ARG A 65 7.81 4.29 -9.01
CA ARG A 65 7.33 4.79 -10.30
C ARG A 65 5.80 4.86 -10.30
N GLY A 66 5.27 6.02 -10.65
CA GLY A 66 3.84 6.33 -10.49
C GLY A 66 3.50 7.23 -9.30
N SER A 67 4.41 7.44 -8.35
CA SER A 67 4.21 8.44 -7.29
C SER A 67 4.30 9.87 -7.84
N SER A 68 3.58 10.79 -7.21
CA SER A 68 3.61 12.22 -7.52
C SER A 68 4.85 12.91 -6.95
N GLY A 69 5.17 14.12 -7.43
CA GLY A 69 6.29 14.93 -6.91
C GLY A 69 7.63 14.76 -7.63
N TYR A 70 7.74 13.84 -8.60
CA TYR A 70 8.97 13.52 -9.33
C TYR A 70 8.89 13.79 -10.84
N GLY A 71 7.88 14.56 -11.27
CA GLY A 71 7.66 14.93 -12.67
C GLY A 71 6.81 13.93 -13.47
N ASN A 72 6.38 14.36 -14.66
CA ASN A 72 5.43 13.61 -15.50
C ASN A 72 6.00 12.27 -16.00
N GLU A 73 7.30 12.22 -16.29
CA GLU A 73 7.94 10.97 -16.75
C GLU A 73 7.91 9.91 -15.65
N PHE A 74 8.22 10.29 -14.41
CA PHE A 74 8.16 9.37 -13.28
C PHE A 74 6.72 8.92 -12.97
N LEU A 75 5.75 9.84 -13.06
CA LEU A 75 4.34 9.55 -12.89
C LEU A 75 3.82 8.55 -13.95
N LYS A 76 4.20 8.75 -15.22
CA LYS A 76 3.75 7.90 -16.33
C LYS A 76 4.50 6.57 -16.44
N ALA A 77 5.64 6.42 -15.76
CA ALA A 77 6.45 5.22 -15.81
C ALA A 77 5.72 3.95 -15.32
N ILE A 78 4.61 4.10 -14.58
CA ILE A 78 3.77 2.98 -14.10
C ILE A 78 2.70 2.53 -15.10
N TYR A 79 2.44 3.31 -16.16
CA TYR A 79 1.43 3.00 -17.15
C TYR A 79 1.67 1.62 -17.76
N ARG A 80 0.65 0.75 -17.72
CA ARG A 80 0.68 -0.65 -18.16
C ARG A 80 1.78 -1.50 -17.51
N LYS A 81 2.25 -1.09 -16.32
CA LYS A 81 3.30 -1.78 -15.54
C LYS A 81 2.95 -1.89 -14.06
N LEU A 82 1.69 -1.67 -13.68
CA LEU A 82 1.20 -1.81 -12.32
C LEU A 82 1.57 -3.17 -11.73
N GLY A 83 1.86 -3.21 -10.44
CA GLY A 83 2.28 -4.42 -9.72
C GLY A 83 3.75 -4.72 -9.97
N ILE A 84 4.13 -4.95 -11.23
CA ILE A 84 5.49 -5.32 -11.63
C ILE A 84 6.50 -4.20 -11.32
N ALA A 85 6.28 -2.99 -11.86
CA ALA A 85 7.18 -1.88 -11.60
C ALA A 85 7.12 -1.41 -10.14
N ASN A 86 5.97 -1.57 -9.48
CA ASN A 86 5.85 -1.30 -8.04
C ASN A 86 6.74 -2.25 -7.23
N TYR A 87 6.67 -3.56 -7.51
CA TYR A 87 7.47 -4.58 -6.86
C TYR A 87 8.98 -4.34 -7.08
N ASP A 88 9.39 -4.07 -8.33
CA ASP A 88 10.79 -3.78 -8.65
C ASP A 88 11.34 -2.62 -7.81
N ASP A 89 10.58 -1.53 -7.69
CA ASP A 89 11.02 -0.35 -6.97
C ASP A 89 11.03 -0.59 -5.46
N VAL A 90 10.02 -1.27 -4.94
CA VAL A 90 9.93 -1.68 -3.54
C VAL A 90 11.11 -2.56 -3.15
N ILE A 91 11.39 -3.59 -3.93
CA ILE A 91 12.45 -4.54 -3.59
C ILE A 91 13.84 -3.94 -3.77
N SER A 92 14.02 -3.03 -4.72
CA SER A 92 15.28 -2.28 -4.87
C SER A 92 15.61 -1.44 -3.63
N GLY A 93 14.60 -0.86 -2.98
CA GLY A 93 14.77 -0.12 -1.73
C GLY A 93 15.15 -1.04 -0.57
N VAL A 94 14.50 -2.20 -0.47
CA VAL A 94 14.83 -3.23 0.52
C VAL A 94 16.27 -3.72 0.33
N ASP A 95 16.65 -4.08 -0.90
CA ASP A 95 18.00 -4.52 -1.25
C ASP A 95 19.04 -3.48 -0.85
N LYS A 96 18.76 -2.19 -1.10
CA LYS A 96 19.67 -1.13 -0.72
C LYS A 96 19.88 -1.01 0.80
N LEU A 97 18.85 -1.28 1.60
CA LEU A 97 18.96 -1.28 3.06
C LEU A 97 19.71 -2.53 3.57
N VAL A 98 19.47 -3.69 2.97
CA VAL A 98 20.20 -4.93 3.26
C VAL A 98 21.68 -4.77 2.94
N ASP A 99 22.03 -4.26 1.76
CA ASP A 99 23.43 -4.04 1.33
C ASP A 99 24.18 -3.08 2.26
N LYS A 100 23.48 -2.13 2.88
CA LYS A 100 24.04 -1.20 3.85
C LYS A 100 24.17 -1.78 5.26
N GLY A 101 23.72 -3.02 5.49
CA GLY A 101 23.64 -3.63 6.81
C GLY A 101 22.61 -2.98 7.73
N ILE A 102 21.64 -2.25 7.17
CA ILE A 102 20.57 -1.58 7.92
C ILE A 102 19.43 -2.58 8.17
N ALA A 103 19.02 -3.32 7.14
CA ALA A 103 17.91 -4.28 7.22
C ALA A 103 18.41 -5.73 7.17
N ASP A 104 17.69 -6.63 7.84
CA ASP A 104 17.90 -8.07 7.75
C ASP A 104 17.01 -8.66 6.64
N LYS A 105 17.64 -9.27 5.62
CA LYS A 105 16.94 -9.88 4.47
C LYS A 105 15.96 -10.99 4.89
N ASP A 106 16.19 -11.62 6.03
CA ASP A 106 15.36 -12.72 6.52
C ASP A 106 14.23 -12.24 7.44
N ARG A 107 14.07 -10.92 7.63
CA ARG A 107 13.06 -10.30 8.48
C ARG A 107 12.24 -9.20 7.80
N VAL A 108 12.07 -9.27 6.49
CA VAL A 108 11.32 -8.26 5.71
C VAL A 108 9.83 -8.59 5.68
N GLY A 109 8.97 -7.62 6.00
CA GLY A 109 7.53 -7.66 5.82
C GLY A 109 7.02 -6.50 4.96
N VAL A 110 5.82 -6.65 4.39
CA VAL A 110 5.18 -5.60 3.60
C VAL A 110 3.72 -5.46 3.97
N MET A 111 3.25 -4.22 4.00
CA MET A 111 1.86 -3.90 4.25
C MET A 111 1.40 -2.65 3.50
N GLY A 112 0.10 -2.49 3.42
CA GLY A 112 -0.46 -1.22 3.00
C GLY A 112 -1.96 -1.30 2.81
N TRP A 113 -2.55 -0.14 2.60
CA TRP A 113 -3.96 0.05 2.35
C TRP A 113 -4.20 0.59 0.94
N SER A 114 -5.32 0.24 0.30
CA SER A 114 -5.67 0.71 -1.05
C SER A 114 -4.59 0.33 -2.06
N ASN A 115 -3.94 1.28 -2.75
CA ASN A 115 -2.83 0.97 -3.65
C ASN A 115 -1.66 0.25 -2.94
N GLY A 116 -1.41 0.57 -1.67
CA GLY A 116 -0.44 -0.17 -0.86
C GLY A 116 -0.88 -1.60 -0.57
N GLY A 117 -2.19 -1.83 -0.44
CA GLY A 117 -2.79 -3.16 -0.32
C GLY A 117 -2.66 -3.96 -1.62
N TYR A 118 -2.89 -3.33 -2.78
CA TYR A 118 -2.62 -3.93 -4.09
C TYR A 118 -1.16 -4.36 -4.22
N ILE A 119 -0.21 -3.50 -3.86
CA ILE A 119 1.23 -3.82 -3.91
C ILE A 119 1.57 -4.94 -2.92
N SER A 120 0.97 -4.95 -1.72
CA SER A 120 1.16 -6.02 -0.73
C SER A 120 0.62 -7.36 -1.23
N ALA A 121 -0.56 -7.38 -1.86
CA ALA A 121 -1.12 -8.58 -2.49
C ALA A 121 -0.29 -9.05 -3.68
N PHE A 122 0.27 -8.13 -4.46
CA PHE A 122 1.21 -8.48 -5.52
C PHE A 122 2.47 -9.12 -4.93
N CYS A 123 3.04 -8.54 -3.87
CA CYS A 123 4.18 -9.12 -3.16
C CYS A 123 3.88 -10.52 -2.59
N SER A 124 2.68 -10.79 -2.06
CA SER A 124 2.32 -12.09 -1.47
C SER A 124 2.25 -13.23 -2.50
N THR A 125 1.99 -12.90 -3.75
CA THR A 125 1.78 -13.87 -4.83
C THR A 125 2.95 -13.93 -5.81
N PHE A 126 3.69 -12.84 -5.98
CA PHE A 126 4.77 -12.71 -6.96
C PHE A 126 6.17 -13.02 -6.40
N SER A 127 6.32 -13.07 -5.07
CA SER A 127 7.64 -13.16 -4.43
C SER A 127 7.63 -13.94 -3.12
N SER A 128 8.70 -14.67 -2.84
CA SER A 128 8.94 -15.36 -1.56
C SER A 128 9.85 -14.56 -0.61
N ARG A 129 10.18 -13.30 -0.96
CA ARG A 129 11.15 -12.49 -0.22
C ARG A 129 10.63 -11.95 1.11
N PHE A 130 9.32 -11.93 1.32
CA PHE A 130 8.70 -11.39 2.53
C PHE A 130 8.35 -12.52 3.51
N LYS A 131 8.43 -12.23 4.81
CA LYS A 131 8.08 -13.15 5.90
C LYS A 131 6.68 -12.94 6.47
N ALA A 132 6.11 -11.76 6.25
CA ALA A 132 4.74 -11.44 6.61
C ALA A 132 4.16 -10.42 5.64
N ILE A 133 2.90 -10.60 5.25
CA ILE A 133 2.16 -9.67 4.41
C ILE A 133 0.94 -9.15 5.18
N SER A 134 0.63 -7.85 5.06
CA SER A 134 -0.67 -7.30 5.46
C SER A 134 -1.33 -6.52 4.32
N VAL A 135 -2.39 -7.10 3.75
CA VAL A 135 -3.18 -6.52 2.65
C VAL A 135 -4.40 -5.80 3.20
N GLY A 136 -4.40 -4.47 3.18
CA GLY A 136 -5.54 -3.63 3.54
C GLY A 136 -6.27 -3.10 2.30
N GLY A 137 -7.56 -3.35 2.14
CA GLY A 137 -8.37 -2.74 1.08
C GLY A 137 -7.74 -2.88 -0.32
N GLY A 138 -7.08 -4.00 -0.62
CA GLY A 138 -6.21 -4.18 -1.77
C GLY A 138 -6.94 -4.74 -3.00
N ILE A 139 -6.54 -4.30 -4.20
CA ILE A 139 -6.99 -4.89 -5.45
C ILE A 139 -6.21 -6.19 -5.68
N THR A 140 -6.88 -7.26 -6.10
CA THR A 140 -6.24 -8.60 -6.25
C THR A 140 -6.47 -9.17 -7.64
N ASN A 141 -7.54 -8.73 -8.31
CA ASN A 141 -7.83 -9.03 -9.70
C ASN A 141 -8.43 -7.80 -10.38
N TRP A 142 -7.73 -7.26 -11.38
CA TRP A 142 -8.17 -6.05 -12.09
C TRP A 142 -9.48 -6.24 -12.85
N SER A 143 -9.75 -7.44 -13.38
CA SER A 143 -10.99 -7.73 -14.11
C SER A 143 -12.19 -7.81 -13.15
N THR A 144 -12.02 -8.50 -12.01
CA THR A 144 -13.01 -8.51 -10.92
C THR A 144 -13.27 -7.09 -10.41
N HIS A 145 -12.20 -6.32 -10.20
CA HIS A 145 -12.29 -4.96 -9.69
C HIS A 145 -13.01 -4.03 -10.68
N TYR A 146 -12.71 -4.14 -11.98
CA TYR A 146 -13.27 -3.28 -13.03
C TYR A 146 -14.79 -3.27 -13.07
N VAL A 147 -15.45 -4.41 -12.85
CA VAL A 147 -16.91 -4.51 -12.93
C VAL A 147 -17.63 -4.19 -11.62
N ASN A 148 -16.89 -4.04 -10.51
CA ASN A 148 -17.50 -3.84 -9.18
C ASN A 148 -17.17 -2.49 -8.54
N THR A 149 -16.15 -1.76 -9.01
CA THR A 149 -15.73 -0.47 -8.42
C THR A 149 -16.65 0.70 -8.83
N ASP A 150 -16.70 1.73 -8.00
CA ASP A 150 -17.33 3.02 -8.31
C ASP A 150 -16.54 3.90 -9.30
N ILE A 151 -15.29 3.51 -9.65
CA ILE A 151 -14.39 4.30 -10.53
C ILE A 151 -13.73 3.50 -11.67
N PRO A 152 -14.47 2.78 -12.52
CA PRO A 152 -13.87 1.91 -13.56
C PRO A 152 -13.02 2.69 -14.58
N TYR A 153 -13.32 3.98 -14.82
CA TYR A 153 -12.52 4.85 -15.69
C TYR A 153 -11.08 5.02 -15.19
N PHE A 154 -10.86 5.07 -13.87
CA PHE A 154 -9.53 5.19 -13.28
C PHE A 154 -8.63 4.04 -13.71
N ILE A 155 -9.16 2.82 -13.79
CA ILE A 155 -8.41 1.64 -14.22
C ILE A 155 -7.92 1.80 -15.65
N ARG A 156 -8.78 2.32 -16.55
CA ARG A 156 -8.40 2.59 -17.95
C ARG A 156 -7.28 3.62 -18.06
N MET A 157 -7.17 4.58 -17.13
CA MET A 157 -6.05 5.53 -17.12
C MET A 157 -4.70 4.85 -16.91
N TYR A 158 -4.64 3.75 -16.15
CA TYR A 158 -3.39 3.02 -15.88
C TYR A 158 -3.16 1.84 -16.82
N LEU A 159 -4.22 1.15 -17.23
CA LEU A 159 -4.13 -0.07 -18.04
C LEU A 159 -4.39 0.19 -19.53
N GLY A 160 -4.95 1.34 -19.91
CA GLY A 160 -5.09 1.78 -21.29
C GLY A 160 -6.39 1.38 -21.99
N ASN A 161 -7.00 0.25 -21.62
CA ASN A 161 -8.28 -0.20 -22.19
C ASN A 161 -9.14 -0.92 -21.13
N ASP A 162 -10.31 -1.43 -21.51
CA ASP A 162 -11.15 -2.31 -20.69
C ASP A 162 -10.71 -3.79 -20.78
N PRO A 163 -11.11 -4.67 -19.83
CA PRO A 163 -10.62 -6.05 -19.78
C PRO A 163 -11.10 -6.91 -20.96
N TRP A 164 -12.08 -6.46 -21.74
CA TRP A 164 -12.62 -7.21 -22.87
C TRP A 164 -11.78 -6.99 -24.13
N ASN A 165 -11.28 -5.76 -24.30
CA ASN A 165 -10.47 -5.38 -25.44
C ASN A 165 -8.96 -5.55 -25.21
N ASP A 166 -8.52 -5.64 -23.95
CA ASP A 166 -7.12 -5.89 -23.58
C ASP A 166 -7.01 -6.81 -22.34
N PRO A 167 -7.41 -8.08 -22.43
CA PRO A 167 -7.41 -8.99 -21.28
C PRO A 167 -6.01 -9.31 -20.75
N GLU A 168 -4.99 -9.24 -21.61
CA GLU A 168 -3.62 -9.61 -21.27
C GLU A 168 -3.03 -8.67 -20.21
N ILE A 169 -3.23 -7.36 -20.33
CA ILE A 169 -2.70 -6.41 -19.36
C ILE A 169 -3.36 -6.58 -17.99
N TYR A 170 -4.67 -6.79 -17.96
CA TYR A 170 -5.43 -7.04 -16.73
C TYR A 170 -4.95 -8.31 -16.03
N THR A 171 -4.71 -9.37 -16.78
CA THR A 171 -4.14 -10.62 -16.26
C THR A 171 -2.74 -10.37 -15.71
N LYS A 172 -1.84 -9.81 -16.50
CA LYS A 172 -0.44 -9.61 -16.13
C LYS A 172 -0.25 -8.75 -14.87
N THR A 173 -1.10 -7.75 -14.65
CA THR A 173 -1.00 -6.85 -13.49
C THR A 173 -1.84 -7.32 -12.30
N SER A 174 -2.54 -8.46 -12.36
CA SER A 174 -3.34 -8.97 -11.24
C SER A 174 -2.53 -9.88 -10.32
N PRO A 175 -2.49 -9.65 -8.99
CA PRO A 175 -1.93 -10.58 -8.02
C PRO A 175 -2.40 -12.04 -8.20
N MET A 176 -3.69 -12.25 -8.45
CA MET A 176 -4.27 -13.59 -8.60
C MET A 176 -3.66 -14.41 -9.74
N THR A 177 -3.03 -13.77 -10.74
CA THR A 177 -2.29 -14.45 -11.81
C THR A 177 -1.12 -15.27 -11.28
N TYR A 178 -0.55 -14.87 -10.15
CA TYR A 178 0.65 -15.48 -9.57
C TYR A 178 0.35 -16.32 -8.33
N ILE A 179 -0.92 -16.52 -7.98
CA ILE A 179 -1.35 -17.15 -6.72
C ILE A 179 -0.65 -18.49 -6.42
N LYS A 180 -0.33 -19.28 -7.45
CA LYS A 180 0.36 -20.57 -7.32
C LYS A 180 1.77 -20.50 -6.73
N SER A 181 2.37 -19.31 -6.68
CA SER A 181 3.69 -19.09 -6.10
C SER A 181 3.63 -18.54 -4.68
N ALA A 182 2.43 -18.28 -4.15
CA ALA A 182 2.25 -17.71 -2.83
C ALA A 182 2.71 -18.68 -1.73
N CYS A 183 3.52 -18.19 -0.80
CA CYS A 183 4.06 -18.99 0.31
C CYS A 183 4.18 -18.22 1.63
N THR A 184 3.88 -16.93 1.64
CA THR A 184 4.11 -16.06 2.80
C THR A 184 2.84 -15.87 3.62
N PRO A 185 2.88 -16.05 4.96
CA PRO A 185 1.74 -15.77 5.83
C PRO A 185 1.14 -14.38 5.57
N THR A 186 -0.17 -14.32 5.40
CA THR A 186 -0.85 -13.11 4.92
C THR A 186 -2.08 -12.77 5.76
N LEU A 187 -2.09 -11.56 6.32
CA LEU A 187 -3.27 -10.95 6.91
C LEU A 187 -4.00 -10.10 5.88
N ILE A 188 -5.31 -10.34 5.68
CA ILE A 188 -6.18 -9.57 4.80
C ILE A 188 -7.16 -8.77 5.66
N GLN A 189 -7.29 -7.48 5.37
CA GLN A 189 -8.11 -6.53 6.10
C GLN A 189 -8.95 -5.72 5.12
N HIS A 190 -10.27 -5.68 5.30
CA HIS A 190 -11.15 -5.03 4.31
C HIS A 190 -12.39 -4.40 4.94
N GLY A 191 -12.85 -3.26 4.39
CA GLY A 191 -14.11 -2.64 4.82
C GLY A 191 -15.32 -3.32 4.15
N GLU A 192 -16.36 -3.64 4.93
CA GLU A 192 -17.58 -4.28 4.42
C GLU A 192 -18.30 -3.43 3.34
N LYS A 193 -18.26 -2.10 3.49
CA LYS A 193 -18.97 -1.14 2.63
C LYS A 193 -18.03 -0.39 1.68
N ASP A 194 -16.86 -0.95 1.39
CA ASP A 194 -15.89 -0.32 0.49
C ASP A 194 -16.36 -0.40 -0.96
N ALA A 195 -16.98 0.68 -1.47
CA ALA A 195 -17.41 0.79 -2.86
C ALA A 195 -16.24 1.07 -3.83
N ARG A 196 -15.10 1.52 -3.29
CA ARG A 196 -13.93 1.90 -4.08
C ARG A 196 -13.09 0.68 -4.43
N VAL A 197 -12.74 -0.12 -3.42
CA VAL A 197 -12.15 -1.45 -3.58
C VAL A 197 -13.14 -2.45 -2.99
N PRO A 198 -14.03 -3.04 -3.81
CA PRO A 198 -15.04 -3.98 -3.33
C PRO A 198 -14.45 -5.27 -2.72
N THR A 199 -15.16 -5.81 -1.72
CA THR A 199 -14.80 -7.03 -0.97
C THR A 199 -14.57 -8.30 -1.79
N PRO A 200 -15.11 -8.49 -3.02
CA PRO A 200 -14.70 -9.60 -3.87
C PRO A 200 -13.18 -9.74 -4.03
N ASN A 201 -12.42 -8.64 -4.02
CA ASN A 201 -10.96 -8.70 -4.07
C ASN A 201 -10.36 -9.41 -2.84
N ALA A 202 -10.88 -9.14 -1.64
CA ALA A 202 -10.42 -9.78 -0.42
C ALA A 202 -10.81 -11.26 -0.37
N TYR A 203 -12.04 -11.60 -0.77
CA TYR A 203 -12.50 -12.99 -0.78
C TYR A 203 -11.75 -13.84 -1.80
N GLU A 204 -11.47 -13.30 -2.98
CA GLU A 204 -10.71 -13.98 -4.03
C GLU A 204 -9.29 -14.31 -3.56
N LEU A 205 -8.59 -13.36 -2.94
CA LEU A 205 -7.26 -13.60 -2.39
C LEU A 205 -7.28 -14.55 -1.18
N TYR A 206 -8.24 -14.39 -0.26
CA TYR A 206 -8.36 -15.28 0.90
C TYR A 206 -8.56 -16.73 0.48
N GLN A 207 -9.49 -16.99 -0.45
CA GLN A 207 -9.71 -18.34 -0.95
C GLN A 207 -8.49 -18.87 -1.70
N GLY A 208 -7.92 -18.07 -2.60
CA GLY A 208 -6.75 -18.48 -3.38
C GLY A 208 -5.53 -18.82 -2.53
N LEU A 209 -5.25 -18.05 -1.48
CA LEU A 209 -4.14 -18.32 -0.56
C LEU A 209 -4.37 -19.61 0.23
N ARG A 210 -5.61 -19.86 0.67
CA ARG A 210 -5.98 -21.10 1.36
C ARG A 210 -5.86 -22.32 0.46
N ASP A 211 -6.22 -22.20 -0.81
CA ASP A 211 -6.05 -23.28 -1.79
C ASP A 211 -4.57 -23.66 -1.96
N MET A 212 -3.66 -22.71 -1.74
CA MET A 212 -2.20 -22.91 -1.75
C MET A 212 -1.62 -23.27 -0.37
N GLU A 213 -2.47 -23.53 0.62
CA GLU A 213 -2.08 -23.88 1.99
C GLU A 213 -1.24 -22.79 2.70
N VAL A 214 -1.40 -21.53 2.30
CA VAL A 214 -0.76 -20.39 2.96
C VAL A 214 -1.53 -20.02 4.24
N ASP A 215 -0.81 -19.83 5.35
CA ASP A 215 -1.38 -19.31 6.58
C ASP A 215 -2.00 -17.93 6.36
N THR A 216 -3.33 -17.83 6.46
CA THR A 216 -4.08 -16.68 6.00
C THR A 216 -5.23 -16.34 6.93
N GLU A 217 -5.28 -15.08 7.37
CA GLU A 217 -6.39 -14.52 8.13
C GLU A 217 -7.13 -13.47 7.30
N LEU A 218 -8.46 -13.38 7.46
CA LEU A 218 -9.30 -12.35 6.86
C LEU A 218 -10.14 -11.65 7.93
N ILE A 219 -10.00 -10.33 8.00
CA ILE A 219 -10.79 -9.45 8.87
C ILE A 219 -11.64 -8.52 8.00
N ILE A 220 -12.96 -8.62 8.15
CA ILE A 220 -13.90 -7.68 7.55
C ILE A 220 -14.39 -6.70 8.62
N PHE A 221 -14.12 -5.41 8.41
CA PHE A 221 -14.59 -4.34 9.27
C PHE A 221 -16.03 -3.96 8.91
N LYS A 222 -16.97 -4.42 9.74
CA LYS A 222 -18.41 -4.18 9.56
C LYS A 222 -18.73 -2.68 9.53
N GLY A 223 -19.52 -2.27 8.55
CA GLY A 223 -19.93 -0.87 8.36
C GLY A 223 -18.85 0.10 7.85
N MET A 224 -17.58 -0.33 7.77
CA MET A 224 -16.49 0.50 7.28
C MET A 224 -16.59 0.65 5.75
N ALA A 225 -16.68 1.90 5.28
CA ALA A 225 -16.57 2.27 3.88
C ALA A 225 -15.10 2.48 3.47
N TYR A 226 -14.86 2.90 2.22
CA TYR A 226 -13.51 3.23 1.78
C TYR A 226 -12.86 4.28 2.68
N SER A 227 -11.65 4.00 3.14
CA SER A 227 -10.78 4.98 3.78
C SER A 227 -9.39 4.87 3.19
N SER A 228 -8.80 5.97 2.70
CA SER A 228 -7.41 5.98 2.24
C SER A 228 -6.46 6.06 3.45
N GLY A 229 -5.67 5.00 3.70
CA GLY A 229 -4.74 4.96 4.84
C GLY A 229 -3.49 4.10 4.64
N MET A 230 -2.48 4.66 3.96
CA MET A 230 -1.03 4.36 4.08
C MET A 230 -0.48 3.01 3.55
N GLN A 231 0.77 3.05 3.07
CA GLN A 231 1.55 1.95 2.49
C GLN A 231 2.86 1.85 3.28
N LEU A 232 3.24 0.67 3.80
CA LEU A 232 4.43 0.51 4.64
C LEU A 232 5.16 -0.79 4.32
N ILE A 233 6.46 -0.71 4.03
CA ILE A 233 7.35 -1.89 4.08
C ILE A 233 8.10 -1.79 5.40
N PHE A 234 8.13 -2.87 6.17
CA PHE A 234 8.81 -2.94 7.46
C PHE A 234 9.87 -4.04 7.43
N THR A 235 11.00 -3.82 8.08
CA THR A 235 12.10 -4.79 8.21
C THR A 235 12.57 -4.86 9.64
#